data_AF-A0A4Q4UXB5-F1
#
_entry.id   AF-A0A4Q4UXB5-F1
#
_cell.length_a   1.000
_cell.length_b   1.000
_cell.length_c   1.000
_cell.angle_alpha   90.00
_cell.angle_beta   90.00
_cell.angle_gamma   90.00
#
_symmetry.space_group_name_H-M   'P 1'
#
loop_
_entity.id
_entity.type
_entity.pdbx_description
1 polymer ?
#
loop_
_entity_poly.entity_id
_entity_poly.type
_entity_poly.pdbx_seq_one_letter_code
_entity_poly.pdbx_strand_id
1 'polypeptide(L)' 'MVREAGISNDISPAYARLGLSRSVPVMGDKREYGDIVIIRAAKTSDFMTTEAYQFDWILPRRIMSSTVNEVQGVTRVV' A
#
# COMPACT_ATOMS: atom_id res chain seq x y z
N MET A 1 -3.87 10.14 4.85
CA MET A 1 -4.83 9.04 4.60
C MET A 1 -5.17 8.18 5.82
N VAL A 2 -4.30 7.31 6.35
CA VAL A 2 -4.65 6.43 7.50
C VAL A 2 -5.12 7.21 8.73
N ARG A 3 -4.38 8.28 9.10
CA ARG A 3 -4.74 9.16 10.22
C ARG A 3 -6.05 9.91 9.99
N GLU A 4 -6.27 10.38 8.76
CA GLU A 4 -7.53 11.05 8.38
C GLU A 4 -8.72 10.10 8.39
N ALA A 5 -8.49 8.82 8.09
CA ALA A 5 -9.51 7.77 8.15
C ALA A 5 -9.85 7.33 9.59
N GLY A 6 -9.14 7.85 10.61
CA GLY A 6 -9.44 7.57 12.02
C GLY A 6 -9.01 6.19 12.52
N ILE A 7 -8.37 5.37 11.68
CA ILE A 7 -8.02 3.96 12.02
C ILE A 7 -6.63 3.80 12.61
N SER A 8 -5.88 4.88 12.87
CA SER A 8 -4.49 4.82 13.34
C SER A 8 -4.31 4.05 14.65
N ASN A 9 -5.33 4.04 15.53
CA ASN A 9 -5.26 3.33 16.81
C ASN A 9 -5.60 1.84 16.69
N ASP A 10 -6.21 1.43 15.58
CA ASP A 10 -6.66 0.04 15.37
C ASP A 10 -5.61 -0.82 14.66
N ILE A 11 -4.58 -0.18 14.07
CA ILE A 11 -3.55 -0.84 13.29
C ILE A 11 -2.18 -0.70 13.94
N SER A 12 -1.51 -1.84 14.10
CA SER A 12 -0.13 -1.92 14.56
C SER A 12 0.47 -3.28 14.18
N PRO A 13 1.60 -3.34 13.43
CA PRO A 13 2.26 -2.24 12.73
C PRO A 13 1.57 -1.86 11.40
N ALA A 14 1.73 -0.61 10.98
CA ALA A 14 1.32 -0.11 9.66
C ALA A 14 2.45 0.66 8.97
N TYR A 15 2.91 0.19 7.80
CA TYR A 15 4.01 0.81 7.04
C TYR A 15 3.98 0.46 5.55
N ALA A 16 4.72 1.24 4.76
CA ALA A 16 4.98 0.97 3.34
C ALA A 16 6.43 0.53 3.14
N ARG A 17 6.68 -0.41 2.22
CA ARG A 17 8.01 -0.89 1.85
C ARG A 17 8.15 -1.00 0.33
N LEU A 18 9.33 -0.75 -0.20
CA LEU A 18 9.64 -1.14 -1.59
C LEU A 18 9.77 -2.66 -1.71
N GLY A 19 9.01 -3.22 -2.66
CA GLY A 19 9.14 -4.60 -3.08
C GLY A 19 10.50 -4.85 -3.75
N LEU A 20 10.91 -6.12 -3.79
CA LEU A 20 12.17 -6.52 -4.43
C LEU A 20 12.05 -6.68 -5.95
N SER A 21 10.83 -6.63 -6.48
CA SER A 21 10.53 -6.79 -7.89
C SER A 21 9.96 -5.50 -8.47
N ARG A 22 10.07 -5.38 -9.79
CA ARG A 22 9.48 -4.28 -10.55
C ARG A 22 8.26 -4.75 -11.33
N SER A 23 7.34 -3.83 -11.59
CA SER A 23 6.15 -4.10 -12.39
C SER A 23 6.06 -3.18 -13.60
N VAL A 24 5.52 -3.72 -14.69
CA VAL A 24 5.25 -2.96 -15.91
C VAL A 24 3.79 -2.51 -15.86
N PRO A 25 3.51 -1.20 -15.82
CA PRO A 25 2.16 -0.66 -15.92
C PRO A 25 1.65 -0.82 -17.37
N VAL A 26 0.34 -0.76 -17.55
CA VAL A 26 -0.25 -0.69 -18.89
C VAL A 26 -0.09 0.75 -19.39
N MET A 27 0.98 1.00 -20.15
CA MET A 27 1.34 2.33 -20.66
C MET A 27 1.56 2.30 -22.18
N GLY A 28 0.49 2.11 -22.95
CA GLY A 28 0.55 2.11 -24.40
C GLY A 28 1.63 1.16 -24.96
N ASP A 29 2.41 1.62 -25.94
CA ASP A 29 3.42 0.80 -26.64
C ASP A 29 4.77 0.70 -25.92
N LYS A 30 4.99 1.48 -24.84
CA LYS A 30 6.27 1.49 -24.11
C LYS A 30 6.19 0.64 -22.85
N ARG A 31 7.27 -0.10 -22.58
CA ARG A 31 7.43 -0.85 -21.33
C ARG A 31 8.44 -0.15 -20.45
N GLU A 32 7.92 0.51 -19.42
CA GLU A 32 8.75 1.07 -18.35
C GLU A 32 8.55 0.25 -17.08
N TYR A 33 9.65 -0.22 -16.49
CA TYR A 33 9.62 -0.97 -15.24
C TYR A 33 9.67 0.03 -14.09
N GLY A 34 8.65 0.01 -13.26
CA GLY A 34 8.63 0.79 -12.01
C GLY A 34 8.63 -0.09 -10.78
N ASP A 35 8.88 0.54 -9.64
CA ASP A 35 8.94 -0.13 -8.36
C ASP A 35 7.54 -0.47 -7.83
N ILE A 36 7.48 -1.54 -7.03
CA ILE A 36 6.27 -1.98 -6.35
C ILE A 36 6.33 -1.47 -4.92
N VAL A 37 5.26 -0.85 -4.44
CA VAL A 37 5.09 -0.49 -3.03
C VAL A 37 4.21 -1.54 -2.35
N ILE A 38 4.69 -2.10 -1.25
CA ILE A 38 3.95 -3.04 -0.41
C ILE A 38 3.43 -2.27 0.80
N ILE A 39 2.12 -2.32 1.04
CA ILE A 39 1.48 -1.77 2.23
C ILE A 39 1.23 -2.92 3.20
N ARG A 40 1.84 -2.84 4.38
CA ARG A 40 1.50 -3.71 5.50
C ARG A 40 0.67 -2.92 6.49
N ALA A 41 -0.50 -3.44 6.83
CA ALA A 41 -1.25 -3.01 8.00
C ALA A 41 -1.79 -4.25 8.70
N ALA A 42 -1.45 -4.38 9.98
CA ALA A 42 -1.86 -5.50 10.80
C ALA A 42 -2.61 -5.01 12.04
N LYS A 43 -3.38 -5.90 12.64
CA LYS A 43 -3.95 -5.75 13.97
C LYS A 43 -3.28 -6.76 14.90
N THR A 44 -2.95 -6.32 16.10
CA THR A 44 -2.34 -7.16 17.12
C THR A 44 -2.84 -6.76 18.50
N SER A 45 -3.07 -7.75 19.37
CA SER A 45 -3.42 -7.52 20.77
C SER A 45 -2.20 -7.58 21.70
N ASP A 46 -1.16 -8.32 21.31
CA ASP A 46 -0.03 -8.68 22.17
C ASP A 46 1.34 -8.54 21.50
N PHE A 47 1.40 -8.05 20.25
CA PHE A 47 2.60 -7.97 19.40
C PHE A 47 3.30 -9.30 19.10
N MET A 48 2.73 -10.42 19.56
CA MET A 48 3.20 -11.77 19.29
C MET A 48 2.40 -12.43 18.17
N THR A 49 1.11 -12.09 18.07
CA THR A 49 0.21 -12.56 17.01
C THR A 49 -0.31 -11.36 16.21
N THR A 50 -0.19 -11.43 14.88
CA THR A 50 -0.65 -10.35 13.99
C THR A 50 -1.54 -10.88 12.89
N GLU A 51 -2.67 -10.24 12.67
CA GLU A 51 -3.57 -10.51 11.55
C GLU A 51 -3.59 -9.33 10.58
N ALA A 52 -3.90 -9.57 9.31
CA ALA A 52 -4.08 -8.49 8.35
C ALA A 52 -5.27 -7.62 8.77
N TYR A 53 -5.10 -6.30 8.76
CA TYR A 53 -6.21 -5.39 9.05
C TYR A 53 -7.23 -5.43 7.91
N GLN A 54 -8.50 -5.62 8.26
CA GLN A 54 -9.59 -5.61 7.28
C GLN A 54 -10.00 -4.17 6.97
N PHE A 55 -9.62 -3.71 5.79
CA PHE A 55 -9.99 -2.38 5.31
C PHE A 55 -11.39 -2.36 4.68
N ASP A 56 -12.12 -1.26 4.87
CA ASP A 56 -13.12 -0.84 3.88
C ASP A 56 -12.40 -0.54 2.57
N TRP A 57 -12.85 -1.13 1.46
CA TRP A 57 -12.20 -1.08 0.16
C TRP A 57 -11.97 0.34 -0.39
N ILE A 58 -12.76 1.33 0.04
CA ILE A 58 -12.62 2.73 -0.41
C ILE A 58 -11.24 3.30 -0.06
N LEU A 59 -10.75 3.02 1.14
CA LEU A 59 -9.46 3.54 1.62
C LEU A 59 -8.24 2.98 0.84
N PRO A 60 -8.02 1.66 0.74
CA PRO A 60 -6.90 1.11 -0.02
C PRO A 60 -7.00 1.48 -1.49
N ARG A 61 -8.21 1.55 -2.09
CA ARG A 61 -8.38 2.04 -3.46
C ARG A 61 -7.84 3.46 -3.63
N ARG A 62 -8.14 4.36 -2.69
CA ARG A 62 -7.65 5.73 -2.71
C ARG A 62 -6.14 5.77 -2.55
N ILE A 63 -5.58 5.01 -1.60
CA ILE A 63 -4.13 4.94 -1.38
C ILE A 63 -3.42 4.43 -2.64
N MET A 64 -3.90 3.35 -3.26
CA MET A 64 -3.30 2.80 -4.48
C MET A 64 -3.29 3.83 -5.62
N SER A 65 -4.42 4.51 -5.86
CA SER A 65 -4.50 5.54 -6.90
C SER A 65 -3.63 6.76 -6.61
N SER A 66 -3.64 7.29 -5.39
CA SER A 66 -2.80 8.45 -5.06
C SER A 66 -1.32 8.10 -5.15
N THR A 67 -0.89 6.95 -4.63
CA THR A 67 0.52 6.55 -4.65
C THR A 67 1.05 6.38 -6.06
N VAL A 68 0.32 5.73 -6.97
CA VAL A 68 0.77 5.56 -8.36
C VAL A 68 0.80 6.91 -9.11
N ASN A 69 -0.13 7.83 -8.83
CA ASN A 69 -0.21 9.11 -9.53
C ASN A 69 0.76 10.17 -8.98
N GLU A 70 1.05 10.14 -7.68
CA GLU A 70 1.84 11.19 -7.00
C GLU A 70 3.31 10.79 -6.82
N VAL A 71 3.64 9.49 -6.80
CA VAL A 71 5.01 9.02 -6.56
C VAL A 71 5.63 8.54 -7.87
N GLN A 72 6.55 9.34 -8.42
CA GLN A 72 7.27 9.00 -9.64
C GLN A 72 8.03 7.68 -9.50
N GLY A 73 7.93 6.83 -10.53
CA GLY A 73 8.64 5.55 -10.60
C GLY A 73 7.91 4.40 -9.89
N VAL A 74 6.85 4.65 -9.14
CA VAL A 74 5.99 3.60 -8.59
C VAL A 74 4.93 3.22 -9.62
N THR A 75 4.82 1.93 -9.92
CA THR A 75 3.87 1.43 -10.94
C THR A 75 2.82 0.50 -10.39
N ARG A 76 3.00 0.01 -9.15
CA ARG A 76 2.05 -0.88 -8.50
C ARG A 76 2.12 -0.75 -6.98
N VAL A 77 0.96 -0.90 -6.36
CA VAL A 77 0.80 -0.98 -4.92
C VAL A 77 0.15 -2.32 -4.60
N VAL A 78 0.64 -3.02 -3.57
CA VAL A 78 0.12 -4.32 -3.10
C VAL A 78 -0.06 -4.34 -1.59
#